data_AF-A0A7S0DJW2-F1
#
_entry.id   AF-A0A7S0DJW2-F1
#
_cell.length_a   1.000
_cell.length_b   1.000
_cell.length_c   1.000
_cell.angle_alpha   90.00
_cell.angle_beta   90.00
_cell.angle_gamma   90.00
#
_symmetry.space_group_name_H-M   'P 1'
#
loop_
_entity.id
_entity.type
_entity.pdbx_description
1 polymer ?
#
loop_
_entity_poly.entity_id
_entity_poly.type
_entity_poly.pdbx_seq_one_letter_code
_entity_poly.pdbx_strand_id
1 'polypeptide(L)'
;MGAYYTVRAVDSNGAVTWDAIKAHLHNTSRVDFTTPPISSLLTQTLNISVSLNSQQYSPSVARILLYARPSVTRLIPHSGPGSGNTSIRVIGSGFYPTRGLQFFLGARDGGTCNYVSSSELSCTAPAVNGSASMLT
;
A
#
# COMPACT_ATOMS: atom_id res chain seq x y z
N MET A 1 16.42 17.59 -25.79
CA MET A 1 15.28 16.73 -25.42
C MET A 1 15.85 15.44 -24.84
N GLY A 2 15.61 15.15 -23.57
CA GLY A 2 16.14 13.93 -22.94
C GLY A 2 15.39 12.69 -23.44
N ALA A 3 16.11 11.62 -23.75
CA ALA A 3 15.49 10.32 -24.02
C ALA A 3 14.80 9.84 -22.73
N TYR A 4 13.50 9.58 -22.80
CA TYR A 4 12.74 9.00 -21.70
C TYR A 4 12.15 7.67 -22.15
N TYR A 5 12.04 6.75 -21.20
CA TYR A 5 11.33 5.49 -21.42
C TYR A 5 9.88 5.69 -21.01
N THR A 6 9.00 4.85 -21.56
CA THR A 6 7.63 4.75 -21.06
C THR A 6 7.33 3.35 -20.54
N VAL A 7 6.54 3.32 -19.48
CA VAL A 7 6.10 2.10 -18.81
C VAL A 7 4.62 1.91 -19.09
N ARG A 8 4.25 0.69 -19.48
CA ARG A 8 2.86 0.25 -19.59
C ARG A 8 2.61 -0.86 -18.59
N ALA A 9 1.40 -0.88 -18.05
CA ALA A 9 0.91 -1.96 -17.22
C ALA A 9 -0.38 -2.56 -17.80
N VAL A 10 -0.42 -3.88 -17.91
CA VAL A 10 -1.59 -4.63 -18.37
C VAL A 10 -2.05 -5.62 -17.30
N ASP A 11 -3.34 -5.85 -17.18
CA ASP A 11 -3.90 -6.83 -16.24
C ASP A 11 -3.73 -8.28 -16.74
N SER A 12 -4.27 -9.25 -16.00
CA SER A 12 -4.22 -10.67 -16.38
C SER A 12 -4.97 -11.00 -17.67
N ASN A 13 -5.91 -10.16 -18.09
CA ASN A 13 -6.69 -10.31 -19.31
C ASN A 13 -6.05 -9.55 -20.49
N GLY A 14 -4.92 -8.88 -20.27
CA GLY A 14 -4.22 -8.07 -21.27
C GLY A 14 -4.81 -6.65 -21.42
N ALA A 15 -5.76 -6.25 -20.59
CA ALA A 15 -6.31 -4.90 -20.64
C ALA A 15 -5.30 -3.89 -20.08
N VAL A 16 -5.11 -2.78 -20.80
CA VAL A 16 -4.17 -1.72 -20.42
C VAL A 16 -4.73 -0.96 -19.23
N THR A 17 -4.03 -1.03 -18.09
CA THR A 17 -4.40 -0.33 -16.86
C THR A 17 -3.65 1.00 -16.73
N TRP A 18 -2.36 1.02 -17.07
CA TRP A 18 -1.57 2.24 -17.17
C TRP A 18 -0.94 2.32 -18.55
N ASP A 19 -1.12 3.46 -19.21
CA ASP A 19 -0.58 3.67 -20.54
C ASP A 19 0.49 4.75 -20.54
N ALA A 20 1.64 4.40 -21.10
CA ALA A 20 2.77 5.29 -21.37
C ALA A 20 3.21 6.21 -20.20
N ILE A 21 3.36 5.66 -19.00
CA ILE A 21 3.89 6.39 -17.85
C ILE A 21 5.36 6.74 -18.08
N LYS A 22 5.72 8.01 -17.98
CA LYS A 22 7.11 8.45 -18.13
C LYS A 22 7.98 7.83 -17.04
N ALA A 23 9.06 7.18 -17.45
CA ALA A 23 10.08 6.62 -16.57
C ALA A 23 11.40 7.38 -16.75
N HIS A 24 12.06 7.66 -15.64
CA HIS A 24 13.38 8.25 -15.60
C HIS A 24 14.44 7.16 -15.81
N LEU A 25 15.32 7.34 -16.79
CA LEU A 25 16.43 6.43 -16.99
C LEU A 25 17.54 6.74 -15.97
N HIS A 26 17.92 5.76 -15.16
CA HIS A 26 19.05 5.90 -14.25
C HIS A 26 20.35 5.40 -14.87
N ASN A 27 20.32 4.26 -15.56
CA ASN A 27 21.42 3.73 -16.36
C ASN A 27 20.90 2.70 -17.37
N THR A 28 21.78 2.05 -18.13
CA THR A 28 21.41 1.08 -19.19
C THR A 28 20.61 -0.13 -18.70
N SER A 29 20.59 -0.39 -17.39
CA SER A 29 19.90 -1.53 -16.77
C SER A 29 18.83 -1.11 -15.75
N ARG A 30 18.54 0.19 -15.60
CA ARG A 30 17.62 0.69 -14.58
C ARG A 30 16.83 1.90 -15.06
N VAL A 31 15.50 1.75 -15.01
CA VAL A 31 14.53 2.84 -15.11
C VAL A 31 13.75 2.93 -13.81
N ASP A 32 13.44 4.14 -13.39
CA ASP A 32 12.62 4.40 -12.21
C ASP A 32 11.35 5.15 -12.64
N PHE A 33 10.21 4.74 -12.08
CA PHE A 33 8.93 5.37 -12.33
C PHE A 33 8.08 5.32 -11.06
N THR A 34 7.15 6.26 -10.96
CA THR A 34 6.15 6.27 -9.89
C THR A 34 4.87 5.68 -10.43
N THR A 35 4.29 4.72 -9.71
CA THR A 35 2.96 4.20 -10.05
C THR A 35 1.93 5.34 -9.99
N PRO A 36 1.04 5.49 -10.99
CA PRO A 36 -0.04 6.47 -10.93
C PRO A 36 -0.91 6.28 -9.68
N PRO A 37 -1.68 7.29 -9.24
CA PRO A 37 -2.69 7.10 -8.20
C PRO A 37 -3.66 6.00 -8.62
N ILE A 38 -3.88 5.03 -7.73
CA ILE A 38 -4.73 3.88 -8.02
C ILE A 38 -5.78 3.79 -6.92
N SER A 39 -7.04 3.94 -7.32
CA SER A 39 -8.20 3.67 -6.47
C SER A 39 -8.80 2.34 -6.90
N SER A 40 -8.02 1.27 -6.85
CA SER A 40 -8.55 -0.06 -7.15
C SER A 40 -9.36 -0.57 -5.96
N LEU A 41 -10.58 -1.04 -6.23
CA LEU A 41 -11.39 -1.76 -5.25
C LEU A 41 -10.97 -3.23 -5.14
N LEU A 42 -10.18 -3.72 -6.08
CA LEU A 42 -9.78 -5.12 -6.19
C LEU A 42 -8.26 -5.28 -6.15
N THR A 43 -7.84 -6.43 -5.62
CA THR A 43 -6.45 -6.86 -5.74
C THR A 43 -6.20 -7.31 -7.16
N GLN A 44 -5.16 -6.79 -7.81
CA GLN A 44 -4.81 -7.22 -9.15
C GLN A 44 -3.31 -7.26 -9.36
N THR A 45 -2.86 -8.22 -10.15
CA THR A 45 -1.47 -8.29 -10.61
C THR A 45 -1.37 -7.64 -11.97
N LEU A 46 -0.49 -6.66 -12.10
CA LEU A 46 -0.19 -5.98 -13.35
C LEU A 46 1.14 -6.45 -13.91
N ASN A 47 1.15 -6.81 -15.19
CA ASN A 47 2.35 -7.11 -15.95
C ASN A 47 2.93 -5.81 -16.51
N ILE A 48 4.22 -5.55 -16.22
CA ILE A 48 4.91 -4.31 -16.53
C ILE A 48 5.83 -4.49 -17.73
N SER A 49 5.70 -3.59 -18.70
CA SER A 49 6.47 -3.57 -19.94
C SER A 49 7.04 -2.18 -20.19
N VAL A 50 8.19 -2.09 -20.83
CA VAL A 50 8.89 -0.83 -21.10
C VAL A 50 8.99 -0.56 -22.59
N SER A 51 9.05 0.70 -22.98
CA SER A 51 9.24 1.14 -24.35
C SER A 51 10.21 2.31 -24.46
N LEU A 52 10.94 2.34 -25.57
CA LEU A 52 11.81 3.45 -25.98
C LEU A 52 11.07 4.54 -26.77
N ASN A 53 9.91 4.22 -27.32
CA ASN A 53 9.18 5.08 -28.26
C ASN A 53 7.65 5.14 -27.99
N SER A 54 7.18 4.53 -26.90
CA SER A 54 5.76 4.42 -26.54
C SER A 54 4.89 3.68 -27.57
N GLN A 55 5.49 2.94 -28.49
CA GLN A 55 4.78 2.18 -29.52
C GLN A 55 5.11 0.69 -29.42
N GLN A 56 6.40 0.37 -29.36
CA GLN A 56 6.91 -0.99 -29.26
C GLN A 56 7.30 -1.24 -27.81
N TYR A 57 6.52 -2.08 -27.14
CA TYR A 57 6.77 -2.48 -25.77
C TYR A 57 7.52 -3.81 -25.73
N SER A 58 8.41 -3.95 -24.77
CA SER A 58 9.04 -5.23 -24.43
C SER A 58 7.98 -6.27 -24.03
N PRO A 59 8.31 -7.57 -24.02
CA PRO A 59 7.59 -8.52 -23.18
C PRO A 59 7.54 -8.03 -21.73
N SER A 60 6.56 -8.51 -20.96
CA SER A 60 6.47 -8.13 -19.56
C SER A 60 7.63 -8.71 -18.77
N VAL A 61 8.46 -7.82 -18.22
CA VAL A 61 9.69 -8.17 -17.50
C VAL A 61 9.52 -8.15 -15.98
N ALA A 62 8.42 -7.57 -15.50
CA ALA A 62 8.12 -7.47 -14.08
C ALA A 62 6.62 -7.53 -13.82
N ARG A 63 6.25 -7.79 -12.57
CA ARG A 63 4.86 -7.75 -12.10
C ARG A 63 4.76 -6.88 -10.85
N ILE A 64 3.68 -6.12 -10.75
CA ILE A 64 3.33 -5.37 -9.55
C ILE A 64 2.00 -5.90 -9.03
N LEU A 65 1.93 -6.19 -7.74
CA LEU A 65 0.69 -6.49 -7.04
C LEU A 65 0.08 -5.19 -6.53
N LEU A 66 -1.10 -4.87 -7.01
CA LEU A 66 -1.91 -3.77 -6.50
C LEU A 66 -2.87 -4.29 -5.44
N TYR A 67 -2.81 -3.66 -4.28
CA TYR A 67 -3.66 -3.99 -3.15
C TYR A 67 -4.99 -3.26 -3.25
N ALA A 68 -6.07 -3.97 -2.94
CA ALA A 68 -7.35 -3.30 -2.69
C ALA A 68 -7.20 -2.39 -1.47
N ARG A 69 -7.98 -1.30 -1.43
CA ARG A 69 -7.98 -0.41 -0.27
C ARG A 69 -8.42 -1.19 0.97
N PRO A 70 -7.61 -1.23 2.05
CA PRO A 70 -8.03 -1.86 3.30
C PRO A 70 -9.20 -1.10 3.92
N SER A 71 -10.10 -1.82 4.57
CA SER A 71 -11.23 -1.26 5.32
C SER A 71 -11.19 -1.78 6.75
N VAL A 72 -11.38 -0.90 7.73
CA VAL A 72 -11.48 -1.24 9.15
C VAL A 72 -12.94 -1.13 9.55
N THR A 73 -13.50 -2.18 10.16
CA THR A 73 -14.90 -2.21 10.60
C THR A 73 -15.02 -2.12 12.11
N ARG A 74 -14.06 -2.66 12.86
CA ARG A 74 -14.15 -2.70 14.34
C ARG A 74 -12.78 -2.77 15.00
N LEU A 75 -12.69 -2.18 16.20
CA LEU A 75 -11.55 -2.29 17.11
C LEU A 75 -11.99 -2.95 18.42
N ILE A 76 -11.22 -3.88 18.94
CA ILE A 76 -11.50 -4.57 20.23
C ILE A 76 -10.20 -4.75 21.03
N PRO A 77 -10.09 -4.24 22.27
CA PRO A 77 -11.07 -3.40 22.95
C PRO A 77 -11.13 -1.99 22.35
N HIS A 78 -12.21 -1.25 22.64
CA HIS A 78 -12.41 0.14 22.19
C HIS A 78 -11.78 1.18 23.14
N SER A 79 -11.26 0.71 24.28
CA SER A 79 -10.66 1.55 25.32
C SER A 79 -9.56 0.77 26.04
N GLY A 80 -8.65 1.51 26.67
CA GLY A 80 -7.53 0.98 27.44
C GLY A 80 -6.86 2.08 28.26
N PRO A 81 -5.92 1.72 29.14
CA PRO A 81 -5.20 2.70 29.95
C PRO A 81 -4.44 3.72 29.10
N GLY A 82 -4.41 4.97 29.56
CA GLY A 82 -3.62 6.02 28.92
C GLY A 82 -2.11 5.75 28.91
N SER A 83 -1.63 4.84 29.75
CA SER A 83 -0.26 4.34 29.71
C SER A 83 0.06 3.50 28.46
N GLY A 84 -0.92 3.19 27.62
CA GLY A 84 -0.75 2.39 26.40
C GLY A 84 -0.55 0.91 26.68
N ASN A 85 0.18 0.24 25.79
CA ASN A 85 0.48 -1.20 25.82
C ASN A 85 -0.77 -2.10 25.82
N THR A 86 -1.90 -1.57 25.34
CA THR A 86 -3.14 -2.34 25.19
C THR A 86 -3.10 -3.10 23.87
N SER A 87 -3.29 -4.42 23.91
CA SER A 87 -3.45 -5.23 22.71
C SER A 87 -4.85 -4.99 22.12
N ILE A 88 -4.88 -4.50 20.88
CA ILE A 88 -6.06 -4.16 20.10
C ILE A 88 -6.12 -5.05 18.88
N ARG A 89 -7.24 -5.77 18.74
CA ARG A 89 -7.63 -6.46 17.51
C ARG A 89 -8.30 -5.46 16.58
N VAL A 90 -7.72 -5.28 15.40
CA VAL A 90 -8.29 -4.49 14.30
C VAL A 90 -8.97 -5.46 13.35
N ILE A 91 -10.28 -5.37 13.23
CA ILE A 91 -11.10 -6.24 12.38
C ILE A 91 -11.51 -5.45 11.15
N GLY A 92 -11.43 -6.09 9.99
CA GLY A 92 -11.69 -5.42 8.72
C GLY A 92 -11.56 -6.35 7.51
N SER A 93 -11.11 -5.80 6.40
CA SER A 93 -10.89 -6.51 5.14
C SER A 93 -9.78 -5.88 4.33
N GLY A 94 -9.12 -6.67 3.48
CA GLY A 94 -8.07 -6.18 2.59
C GLY A 94 -6.78 -5.85 3.32
N PHE A 95 -6.50 -6.51 4.45
CA PHE A 95 -5.20 -6.43 5.10
C PHE A 95 -4.20 -7.33 4.38
N TYR A 96 -2.94 -6.89 4.35
CA TYR A 96 -1.83 -7.63 3.73
C TYR A 96 -0.64 -7.71 4.67
N PRO A 97 0.15 -8.80 4.59
CA PRO A 97 1.36 -8.95 5.40
C PRO A 97 2.44 -7.99 4.89
N THR A 98 2.52 -6.81 5.49
CA THR A 98 3.56 -5.81 5.17
C THR A 98 4.43 -5.52 6.39
N ARG A 99 5.69 -5.15 6.15
CA ARG A 99 6.63 -4.77 7.23
C ARG A 99 6.41 -3.37 7.78
N GLY A 100 5.57 -2.56 7.11
CA GLY A 100 5.30 -1.16 7.45
C GLY A 100 3.95 -0.92 8.10
N LEU A 101 3.35 -1.94 8.74
CA LEU A 101 2.10 -1.75 9.47
C LEU A 101 2.33 -0.85 10.68
N GLN A 102 1.70 0.32 10.67
CA GLN A 102 1.78 1.31 11.74
C GLN A 102 0.39 1.53 12.34
N PHE A 103 0.36 1.68 13.66
CA PHE A 103 -0.86 2.01 14.40
C PHE A 103 -0.74 3.40 14.99
N PHE A 104 -1.64 4.27 14.56
CA PHE A 104 -1.72 5.64 15.04
C PHE A 104 -2.96 5.81 15.91
N LEU A 105 -2.80 6.43 17.08
CA LEU A 105 -3.90 6.94 17.88
C LEU A 105 -3.84 8.47 17.86
N GLY A 106 -4.76 9.09 17.11
CA GLY A 106 -4.72 10.53 16.84
C GLY A 106 -3.47 10.92 16.05
N ALA A 107 -2.75 11.96 16.50
CA ALA A 107 -1.50 12.42 15.88
C ALA A 107 -0.25 11.67 16.35
N ARG A 108 -0.39 10.62 17.19
CA ARG A 108 0.75 9.89 17.75
C ARG A 108 1.05 8.63 16.95
N ASP A 109 2.26 8.58 16.41
CA ASP A 109 2.90 7.38 15.90
C ASP A 109 3.54 6.58 17.05
N GLY A 110 3.72 5.28 16.85
CA GLY A 110 4.48 4.42 17.76
C GLY A 110 3.76 3.14 18.18
N GLY A 111 2.54 2.90 17.73
CA GLY A 111 1.90 1.61 17.90
C GLY A 111 2.41 0.61 16.86
N THR A 112 2.68 -0.61 17.28
CA THR A 112 3.08 -1.71 16.38
C THR A 112 1.84 -2.51 15.99
N CYS A 113 1.76 -2.94 14.73
CA CYS A 113 0.72 -3.85 14.26
C CYS A 113 1.37 -5.10 13.64
N ASN A 114 0.80 -6.25 13.94
CA ASN A 114 1.14 -7.52 13.30
C ASN A 114 -0.03 -7.98 12.44
N TYR A 115 0.30 -8.49 11.27
CA TYR A 115 -0.67 -9.15 10.40
C TYR A 115 -1.08 -10.50 11.02
N VAL A 116 -2.38 -10.71 11.19
CA VAL A 116 -2.95 -12.01 11.62
C VAL A 116 -3.61 -12.69 10.44
N SER A 117 -4.49 -11.98 9.73
CA SER A 117 -5.17 -12.46 8.52
C SER A 117 -5.61 -11.30 7.64
N SER A 118 -6.17 -11.60 6.46
CA SER A 118 -6.70 -10.58 5.54
C SER A 118 -7.87 -9.77 6.13
N SER A 119 -8.41 -10.22 7.27
CA SER A 119 -9.52 -9.58 8.00
C SER A 119 -9.17 -9.21 9.44
N GLU A 120 -7.93 -9.44 9.89
CA GLU A 120 -7.51 -9.12 11.26
C GLU A 120 -6.05 -8.66 11.36
N LEU A 121 -5.81 -7.59 12.13
CA LEU A 121 -4.50 -7.19 12.63
C LEU A 121 -4.49 -7.22 14.15
N SER A 122 -3.34 -7.53 14.74
CA SER A 122 -3.10 -7.43 16.18
C SER A 122 -2.13 -6.27 16.44
N CYS A 123 -2.63 -5.20 17.02
CA CYS A 123 -1.89 -3.98 17.26
C CYS A 123 -1.71 -3.69 18.74
N THR A 124 -0.68 -2.92 19.08
CA THR A 124 -0.45 -2.47 20.45
C THR A 124 -0.57 -0.95 20.48
N ALA A 125 -1.47 -0.46 21.34
CA ALA A 125 -1.66 0.98 21.52
C ALA A 125 -0.40 1.65 22.10
N PRO A 126 0.08 2.76 21.52
CA PRO A 126 1.13 3.55 22.15
C PRO A 126 0.62 4.22 23.44
N ALA A 127 1.54 4.60 24.32
CA ALA A 127 1.22 5.39 25.50
C ALA A 127 0.75 6.80 25.11
N VAL A 128 -0.34 7.26 25.70
CA VAL A 128 -0.85 8.62 25.59
C VAL A 128 -0.53 9.39 26.87
N ASN A 129 0.71 9.90 26.97
CA ASN A 129 1.07 10.81 28.05
C ASN A 129 0.39 12.17 27.81
N GLY A 130 -0.61 12.48 28.64
CA GLY A 130 -1.28 13.78 28.69
C GLY A 130 -2.69 13.81 28.08
N SER A 131 -3.66 13.97 28.98
CA SER A 131 -5.09 14.27 28.77
C SER A 131 -5.89 13.20 28.03
N ALA A 132 -6.71 12.48 28.79
CA ALA A 132 -7.86 11.78 28.26
C ALA A 132 -8.71 12.73 27.39
N SER A 133 -8.58 12.63 26.08
CA SER A 133 -9.68 12.98 25.19
C SER A 133 -10.35 11.66 24.86
N MET A 134 -11.34 11.30 25.68
CA MET A 134 -12.32 10.29 25.29
C MET A 134 -12.85 10.71 23.93
N LEU A 135 -12.77 9.84 22.92
CA LEU A 135 -13.55 9.99 21.71
C LEU A 135 -15.01 9.77 22.12
N THR A 136 -15.72 10.85 22.43
CA THR A 136 -17.18 10.93 22.43
C THR A 136 -17.68 11.12 21.01
#